data_AF-A4RUT6-F1
#
_entry.id   AF-A4RUT6-F1
#
_cell.length_a   1.000
_cell.length_b   1.000
_cell.length_c   1.000
_cell.angle_alpha   90.00
_cell.angle_beta   90.00
_cell.angle_gamma   90.00
#
_symmetry.space_group_name_H-M   'P 1'
#
loop_
_entity.id
_entity.type
_entity.pdbx_description
1 polymer ?
#
loop_
_entity_poly.entity_id
_entity_poly.type
_entity_poly.pdbx_seq_one_letter_code
_entity_poly.pdbx_strand_id
1 'polypeptide(L)'
;VASAFAAYGHYLGLVLVVGALTTEKWTVKAGMSEAEEQRLVVADSIYGIAGVLVLYTGYLRATEYGKGWEFYSHEPIFWVKMWLFTVMGSSSLFPTIKIIGRAAAKAKGEVEPMSEKLATRITKIVNGELLAVCSIPLAAALMSRGVAYAPDMPWQAGAAPIALTSLGLGVKYVKEALTWEED
;
A
#
# COMPACT_ATOMS: atom_id res chain seq x y z
N VAL A 1 7.03 -27.41 -2.06
CA VAL A 1 5.90 -26.92 -2.90
C VAL A 1 5.23 -25.70 -2.26
N ALA A 2 4.70 -25.78 -1.04
CA ALA A 2 4.03 -24.63 -0.38
C ALA A 2 4.91 -23.36 -0.28
N SER A 3 6.19 -23.51 0.09
CA SER A 3 7.15 -22.39 0.13
C SER A 3 7.32 -21.67 -1.22
N ALA A 4 7.23 -22.39 -2.34
CA ALA A 4 7.31 -21.81 -3.68
C ALA A 4 6.07 -20.97 -4.00
N PHE A 5 4.87 -21.41 -3.59
CA PHE A 5 3.64 -20.62 -3.75
C PHE A 5 3.64 -19.36 -2.88
N ALA A 6 4.11 -19.44 -1.64
CA ALA A 6 4.29 -18.27 -0.80
C ALA A 6 5.29 -17.27 -1.43
N ALA A 7 6.39 -17.77 -2.00
CA ALA A 7 7.34 -16.92 -2.69
C ALA A 7 6.76 -16.27 -3.95
N TYR A 8 6.13 -17.07 -4.81
CA TYR A 8 5.49 -16.62 -6.05
C TYR A 8 4.40 -15.59 -5.77
N GLY A 9 3.49 -15.86 -4.84
CA GLY A 9 2.42 -14.94 -4.46
C GLY A 9 2.95 -13.60 -3.96
N HIS A 10 4.06 -13.62 -3.20
CA HIS A 10 4.70 -12.39 -2.73
C HIS A 10 5.27 -11.55 -3.88
N TYR A 11 5.98 -12.17 -4.83
CA TYR A 11 6.55 -11.47 -5.98
C TYR A 11 5.48 -10.99 -6.96
N LEU A 12 4.47 -11.84 -7.24
CA LEU A 12 3.33 -11.47 -8.06
C LEU A 12 2.59 -10.28 -7.46
N GLY A 13 2.29 -10.33 -6.16
CA GLY A 13 1.65 -9.23 -5.45
C GLY A 13 2.45 -7.93 -5.59
N LEU A 14 3.77 -7.96 -5.41
CA LEU A 14 4.61 -6.77 -5.57
C LEU A 14 4.55 -6.21 -7.01
N VAL A 15 4.62 -7.07 -8.03
CA VAL A 15 4.52 -6.65 -9.44
C VAL A 15 3.14 -6.03 -9.72
N LEU A 16 2.07 -6.63 -9.18
CA LEU A 16 0.71 -6.11 -9.33
C LEU A 16 0.53 -4.75 -8.63
N VAL A 17 1.09 -4.57 -7.42
CA VAL A 17 1.08 -3.27 -6.71
C VAL A 17 1.75 -2.20 -7.59
N VAL A 18 2.95 -2.46 -8.12
CA VAL A 18 3.67 -1.50 -8.97
C VAL A 18 2.89 -1.19 -10.25
N GLY A 19 2.33 -2.21 -10.90
CA GLY A 19 1.53 -2.03 -12.12
C GLY A 19 0.25 -1.23 -11.87
N ALA A 20 -0.45 -1.51 -10.77
CA ALA A 20 -1.66 -0.81 -10.39
C ALA A 20 -1.38 0.66 -10.04
N LEU A 21 -0.42 0.94 -9.16
CA LEU A 21 -0.03 2.31 -8.79
C LEU A 21 0.46 3.13 -9.99
N THR A 22 1.19 2.51 -10.92
CA THR A 22 1.61 3.17 -12.16
C THR A 22 0.40 3.50 -13.04
N THR A 23 -0.58 2.59 -13.11
CA THR A 23 -1.83 2.80 -13.86
C THR A 23 -2.66 3.92 -13.24
N GLU A 24 -2.80 3.96 -11.91
CA GLU A 24 -3.45 5.06 -11.19
C GLU A 24 -2.76 6.39 -11.50
N LYS A 25 -1.44 6.43 -11.35
CA LYS A 25 -0.61 7.62 -11.59
C LYS A 25 -0.81 8.24 -12.98
N TRP A 26 -0.98 7.41 -14.01
CA TRP A 26 -1.15 7.86 -15.39
C TRP A 26 -2.61 8.09 -15.78
N THR A 27 -3.55 7.54 -15.03
CA THR A 27 -4.99 7.67 -15.32
C THR A 27 -5.60 8.88 -14.62
N VAL A 28 -5.21 9.15 -13.36
CA VAL A 28 -5.79 10.21 -12.53
C VAL A 28 -5.55 11.59 -13.15
N LYS A 29 -6.65 12.30 -13.44
CA LYS A 29 -6.69 13.71 -13.85
C LYS A 29 -8.08 14.27 -13.64
N ALA A 30 -8.23 15.59 -13.68
CA ALA A 30 -9.56 16.19 -13.73
C ALA A 30 -10.27 15.86 -15.05
N GLY A 31 -11.60 15.84 -15.03
CA GLY A 31 -12.40 15.63 -16.25
C GLY A 31 -12.16 14.29 -16.95
N MET A 32 -11.85 13.22 -16.20
CA MET A 32 -11.71 11.88 -16.76
C MET A 32 -12.96 11.43 -17.52
N SER A 33 -12.73 10.75 -18.63
CA SER A 33 -13.79 9.99 -19.32
C SER A 33 -14.29 8.82 -18.45
N GLU A 34 -15.47 8.31 -18.77
CA GLU A 34 -16.02 7.15 -18.06
C GLU A 34 -15.10 5.91 -18.12
N ALA A 35 -14.44 5.69 -19.25
CA ALA A 35 -13.48 4.60 -19.40
C ALA A 35 -12.24 4.78 -18.51
N GLU A 36 -11.79 6.02 -18.30
CA GLU A 36 -10.68 6.33 -17.41
C GLU A 36 -11.08 6.18 -15.93
N GLU A 37 -12.28 6.60 -15.55
CA GLU A 37 -12.82 6.36 -14.20
C GLU A 37 -12.93 4.86 -13.88
N GLN A 38 -13.45 4.07 -14.82
CA GLN A 38 -13.52 2.60 -14.65
C GLN A 38 -12.13 1.97 -14.56
N ARG A 39 -11.17 2.40 -15.39
CA ARG A 39 -9.78 1.95 -15.30
C ARG A 39 -9.18 2.25 -13.93
N LEU A 40 -9.46 3.44 -13.40
CA LEU A 40 -8.98 3.85 -12.09
C LEU A 40 -9.54 2.97 -10.96
N VAL A 41 -10.84 2.65 -10.99
CA VAL A 41 -11.48 1.73 -10.03
C VAL A 41 -10.85 0.33 -10.09
N VAL A 42 -10.61 -0.19 -11.30
CA VAL A 42 -9.98 -1.50 -11.48
C VAL A 42 -8.55 -1.50 -10.97
N ALA A 43 -7.77 -0.46 -11.27
CA ALA A 43 -6.40 -0.34 -10.79
C ALA A 43 -6.34 -0.30 -9.25
N ASP A 44 -7.13 0.55 -8.61
CA ASP A 44 -7.21 0.66 -7.14
C ASP A 44 -7.66 -0.65 -6.47
N SER A 45 -8.62 -1.35 -7.08
CA SER A 45 -9.06 -2.67 -6.60
C SER A 45 -7.95 -3.73 -6.70
N ILE A 46 -7.23 -3.78 -7.83
CA ILE A 46 -6.09 -4.68 -8.00
C ILE A 46 -5.00 -4.35 -7.00
N TYR A 47 -4.71 -3.07 -6.76
CA TYR A 47 -3.75 -2.63 -5.77
C TYR A 47 -4.14 -3.14 -4.37
N GLY A 48 -5.38 -2.92 -3.93
CA GLY A 48 -5.85 -3.40 -2.62
C GLY A 48 -5.70 -4.92 -2.45
N ILE A 49 -6.14 -5.71 -3.44
CA ILE A 49 -6.01 -7.18 -3.41
C ILE A 49 -4.55 -7.61 -3.41
N ALA A 50 -3.71 -6.99 -4.26
CA ALA A 50 -2.29 -7.30 -4.35
C ALA A 50 -1.55 -6.95 -3.05
N GLY A 51 -1.90 -5.84 -2.40
CA GLY A 51 -1.36 -5.45 -1.10
C GLY A 51 -1.65 -6.49 -0.01
N VAL A 52 -2.89 -7.00 0.06
CA VAL A 52 -3.26 -8.09 0.97
C VAL A 52 -2.47 -9.36 0.65
N LEU A 53 -2.32 -9.71 -0.64
CA LEU A 53 -1.53 -10.85 -1.07
C LEU A 53 -0.06 -10.73 -0.63
N VAL A 54 0.55 -9.55 -0.79
CA VAL A 54 1.93 -9.27 -0.34
C VAL A 54 2.07 -9.45 1.17
N LEU A 55 1.14 -8.91 1.96
CA LEU A 55 1.17 -9.05 3.43
C LEU A 55 1.01 -10.50 3.87
N TYR A 56 0.00 -11.20 3.34
CA TYR A 56 -0.28 -12.58 3.73
C TYR A 56 0.89 -13.51 3.37
N THR A 57 1.37 -13.45 2.14
CA THR A 57 2.53 -14.26 1.73
C THR A 57 3.82 -13.81 2.44
N GLY A 58 3.97 -12.52 2.74
CA GLY A 58 5.08 -11.97 3.51
C GLY A 58 5.12 -12.50 4.95
N TYR A 59 3.95 -12.64 5.58
CA TYR A 59 3.79 -13.27 6.89
C TYR A 59 4.25 -14.74 6.84
N LEU A 60 3.75 -15.53 5.88
CA LEU A 60 4.18 -16.93 5.70
C LEU A 60 5.69 -17.05 5.47
N ARG A 61 6.29 -16.09 4.75
CA ARG A 61 7.73 -16.04 4.56
C ARG A 61 8.49 -15.65 5.83
N ALA A 62 7.91 -14.83 6.70
CA ALA A 62 8.54 -14.43 7.95
C ALA A 62 8.48 -15.55 9.00
N THR A 63 7.40 -16.31 9.06
CA THR A 63 7.17 -17.33 10.10
C THR A 63 7.52 -18.75 9.66
N GLU A 64 7.10 -19.17 8.46
CA GLU A 64 7.15 -20.58 8.04
C GLU A 64 8.30 -20.92 7.08
N TYR A 65 8.55 -20.06 6.09
CA TYR A 65 9.34 -20.44 4.89
C TYR A 65 10.63 -19.64 4.68
N GLY A 66 10.93 -18.67 5.55
CA GLY A 66 12.14 -17.85 5.48
C GLY A 66 13.14 -18.21 6.58
N LYS A 67 13.75 -17.19 7.18
CA LYS A 67 14.73 -17.36 8.27
C LYS A 67 14.09 -17.58 9.65
N GLY A 68 12.76 -17.62 9.74
CA GLY A 68 12.00 -17.75 10.98
C GLY A 68 11.74 -16.42 11.67
N TRP A 69 10.69 -16.40 12.50
CA TRP A 69 10.22 -15.18 13.17
C TRP A 69 11.31 -14.52 14.00
N GLU A 70 12.08 -15.32 14.76
CA GLU A 70 13.17 -14.85 15.62
C GLU A 70 14.18 -14.00 14.83
N PHE A 71 14.58 -14.43 13.64
CA PHE A 71 15.51 -13.62 12.83
C PHE A 71 14.90 -12.27 12.45
N TYR A 72 13.64 -12.25 11.98
CA TYR A 72 13.01 -11.03 11.47
C TYR A 72 12.57 -10.07 12.57
N SER A 73 12.14 -10.58 13.72
CA SER A 73 11.71 -9.77 14.87
C SER A 73 12.87 -8.96 15.48
N HIS A 74 14.09 -9.49 15.35
CA HIS A 74 15.35 -8.89 15.80
C HIS A 74 16.12 -8.16 14.67
N GLU A 75 15.49 -7.89 13.53
CA GLU A 75 16.10 -7.19 12.39
C GLU A 75 15.44 -5.81 12.17
N PRO A 76 16.07 -4.69 12.57
CA PRO A 76 15.53 -3.34 12.41
C PRO A 76 15.09 -3.00 10.97
N ILE A 77 15.82 -3.46 9.94
CA ILE A 77 15.48 -3.14 8.55
C ILE A 77 14.20 -3.89 8.12
N PHE A 78 13.89 -5.04 8.70
CA PHE A 78 12.59 -5.70 8.50
C PHE A 78 11.46 -4.78 8.96
N TRP A 79 11.61 -4.14 10.13
CA TRP A 79 10.63 -3.20 10.65
C TRP A 79 10.53 -1.91 9.83
N VAL A 80 11.63 -1.39 9.30
CA VAL A 80 11.60 -0.28 8.32
C VAL A 80 10.80 -0.65 7.08
N LYS A 81 11.03 -1.84 6.51
CA LYS A 81 10.27 -2.35 5.36
C LYS A 81 8.77 -2.45 5.67
N MET A 82 8.42 -2.96 6.85
CA MET A 82 7.03 -3.07 7.29
C MET A 82 6.40 -1.68 7.53
N TRP A 83 7.16 -0.73 8.04
CA TRP A 83 6.72 0.66 8.20
C TRP A 83 6.46 1.34 6.85
N LEU A 84 7.36 1.18 5.86
CA LEU A 84 7.14 1.67 4.49
C LEU A 84 5.84 1.11 3.89
N PHE A 85 5.62 -0.20 4.04
CA PHE A 85 4.38 -0.84 3.58
C PHE A 85 3.15 -0.30 4.31
N THR A 86 3.27 -0.04 5.62
CA THR A 86 2.18 0.51 6.44
C THR A 86 1.81 1.94 6.03
N VAL A 87 2.81 2.79 5.80
CA VAL A 87 2.60 4.16 5.32
C VAL A 87 1.91 4.14 3.95
N MET A 88 2.41 3.31 3.04
CA MET A 88 1.87 3.12 1.69
C MET A 88 0.41 2.62 1.71
N GLY A 89 0.12 1.56 2.47
CA GLY A 89 -1.24 1.02 2.57
C GLY A 89 -2.21 1.96 3.32
N SER A 90 -1.73 2.69 4.33
CA SER A 90 -2.59 3.63 5.08
C SER A 90 -2.91 4.88 4.26
N SER A 91 -1.96 5.38 3.45
CA SER A 91 -2.22 6.52 2.56
C SER A 91 -3.23 6.20 1.47
N SER A 92 -3.24 4.95 1.01
CA SER A 92 -4.13 4.46 -0.05
C SER A 92 -5.61 4.49 0.37
N LEU A 93 -5.92 4.54 1.67
CA LEU A 93 -7.30 4.69 2.13
C LEU A 93 -7.98 5.93 1.58
N PHE A 94 -7.26 7.04 1.39
CA PHE A 94 -7.82 8.25 0.81
C PHE A 94 -8.25 8.06 -0.66
N PRO A 95 -7.36 7.66 -1.60
CA PRO A 95 -7.77 7.43 -2.98
C PRO A 95 -8.84 6.34 -3.07
N THR A 96 -8.71 5.22 -2.35
CA THR A 96 -9.69 4.12 -2.39
C THR A 96 -11.09 4.60 -2.01
N ILE A 97 -11.25 5.33 -0.89
CA ILE A 97 -12.56 5.85 -0.48
C ILE A 97 -13.14 6.80 -1.54
N LYS A 98 -12.32 7.70 -2.10
CA LYS A 98 -12.78 8.66 -3.12
C LYS A 98 -13.10 7.99 -4.45
N ILE A 99 -12.28 7.06 -4.92
CA ILE A 99 -12.46 6.35 -6.20
C ILE A 99 -13.73 5.48 -6.13
N ILE A 100 -13.86 4.64 -5.10
CA ILE A 100 -15.03 3.76 -4.92
C ILE A 100 -16.30 4.57 -4.63
N GLY A 101 -16.20 5.60 -3.78
CA GLY A 101 -17.32 6.47 -3.46
C GLY A 101 -17.87 7.19 -4.69
N ARG A 102 -16.98 7.70 -5.56
CA ARG A 102 -17.37 8.31 -6.84
C ARG A 102 -17.99 7.31 -7.80
N ALA A 103 -17.45 6.10 -7.90
CA ALA A 103 -18.05 5.04 -8.71
C ALA A 103 -19.47 4.68 -8.24
N ALA A 104 -19.70 4.65 -6.92
CA ALA A 104 -21.02 4.41 -6.34
C ALA A 104 -22.02 5.56 -6.54
N ALA A 105 -21.56 6.82 -6.46
CA ALA A 105 -22.39 8.00 -6.77
C ALA A 105 -22.79 8.04 -8.25
N LYS A 106 -21.86 7.69 -9.13
CA LYS A 106 -22.11 7.57 -10.57
C LYS A 106 -23.17 6.55 -10.92
N ALA A 107 -23.18 5.41 -10.24
CA ALA A 107 -24.23 4.41 -10.41
C ALA A 107 -25.64 4.93 -10.08
N LYS A 108 -25.75 6.07 -9.37
CA LYS A 108 -27.01 6.74 -9.00
C LYS A 108 -27.35 7.96 -9.87
N GLY A 109 -26.53 8.29 -10.86
CA GLY A 109 -26.73 9.47 -11.72
C GLY A 109 -26.24 10.79 -11.11
N GLU A 110 -25.51 10.75 -10.01
CA GLU A 110 -24.92 11.90 -9.34
C GLU A 110 -23.44 12.00 -9.75
N VAL A 111 -23.09 12.79 -10.78
CA VAL A 111 -21.67 12.92 -11.18
C VAL A 111 -21.31 14.32 -11.60
N GLU A 112 -20.57 14.99 -10.71
CA GLU A 112 -19.64 16.04 -11.12
C GLU A 112 -18.32 15.41 -11.55
N PRO A 113 -17.69 15.88 -12.65
CA PRO A 113 -16.35 15.46 -13.04
C PRO A 113 -15.35 15.58 -11.88
N MET A 114 -14.30 14.75 -11.87
CA MET A 114 -13.27 14.85 -10.83
C MET A 114 -12.64 16.25 -10.86
N SER A 115 -12.60 16.92 -9.71
CA SER A 115 -11.94 18.22 -9.57
C SER A 115 -10.41 18.12 -9.68
N GLU A 116 -9.77 19.21 -10.13
CA GLU A 116 -8.30 19.33 -10.15
C GLU A 116 -7.68 19.17 -8.75
N LYS A 117 -8.38 19.69 -7.73
CA LYS A 117 -7.99 19.60 -6.32
C LYS A 117 -7.89 18.14 -5.89
N LEU A 118 -8.91 17.32 -6.18
CA LEU A 118 -8.92 15.90 -5.85
C LEU A 118 -7.88 15.12 -6.66
N ALA A 119 -7.81 15.33 -7.98
CA ALA A 119 -6.85 14.66 -8.85
C ALA A 119 -5.41 14.92 -8.40
N THR A 120 -5.09 16.17 -8.05
CA THR A 120 -3.77 16.55 -7.52
C THR A 120 -3.47 15.86 -6.19
N ARG A 121 -4.46 15.74 -5.29
CA ARG A 121 -4.26 15.10 -3.99
C ARG A 121 -3.98 13.61 -4.14
N ILE A 122 -4.79 12.90 -4.94
CA ILE A 122 -4.56 11.49 -5.26
C ILE A 122 -3.18 11.30 -5.88
N THR A 123 -2.81 12.13 -6.85
CA THR A 123 -1.50 12.07 -7.52
C THR A 123 -0.33 12.20 -6.53
N LYS A 124 -0.43 13.08 -5.53
CA LYS A 124 0.60 13.23 -4.49
C LYS A 124 0.73 11.99 -3.61
N ILE A 125 -0.39 11.36 -3.27
CA ILE A 125 -0.43 10.12 -2.48
C ILE A 125 0.21 8.98 -3.28
N VAL A 126 -0.23 8.76 -4.52
CA VAL A 126 0.29 7.71 -5.41
C VAL A 126 1.79 7.89 -5.67
N ASN A 127 2.29 9.12 -5.80
CA ASN A 127 3.75 9.36 -5.89
C ASN A 127 4.50 8.89 -4.65
N GLY A 128 3.95 9.13 -3.45
CA GLY A 128 4.54 8.66 -2.19
C GLY A 128 4.51 7.14 -2.08
N GLU A 129 3.43 6.51 -2.56
CA GLU A 129 3.27 5.07 -2.59
C GLU A 129 4.25 4.40 -3.57
N LEU A 130 4.44 4.99 -4.75
CA LEU A 130 5.46 4.58 -5.72
C LEU A 130 6.88 4.67 -5.12
N LEU A 131 7.19 5.74 -4.39
CA LEU A 131 8.47 5.85 -3.70
C LEU A 131 8.63 4.75 -2.63
N ALA A 132 7.58 4.49 -1.84
CA ALA A 132 7.59 3.45 -0.82
C ALA A 132 7.78 2.06 -1.43
N VAL A 133 6.99 1.68 -2.45
CA VAL A 133 7.09 0.37 -3.10
C VAL A 133 8.43 0.16 -3.80
N CYS A 134 9.03 1.20 -4.38
CA CYS A 134 10.39 1.12 -4.94
C CYS A 134 11.47 0.94 -3.87
N SER A 135 11.23 1.43 -2.64
CA SER A 135 12.19 1.32 -1.53
C SER A 135 12.12 -0.04 -0.80
N ILE A 136 10.94 -0.66 -0.78
CA ILE A 136 10.68 -1.93 -0.08
C ILE A 136 11.61 -3.08 -0.52
N PRO A 137 11.90 -3.31 -1.82
CA PRO A 137 12.81 -4.36 -2.28
C PRO A 137 14.24 -4.18 -1.79
N LEU A 138 14.74 -2.94 -1.71
CA LEU A 138 16.07 -2.67 -1.17
C LEU A 138 16.12 -3.01 0.32
N ALA A 139 15.13 -2.57 1.11
CA ALA A 139 15.02 -2.93 2.52
C ALA A 139 14.93 -4.45 2.70
N ALA A 140 14.19 -5.15 1.83
CA ALA A 140 14.09 -6.60 1.83
C ALA A 140 15.45 -7.28 1.54
N ALA A 141 16.23 -6.75 0.59
CA ALA A 141 17.55 -7.28 0.25
C ALA A 141 18.54 -7.11 1.41
N LEU A 142 18.54 -5.94 2.08
CA LEU A 142 19.41 -5.64 3.21
C LEU A 142 19.04 -6.47 4.45
N MET A 143 17.76 -6.49 4.86
CA MET A 143 17.31 -7.27 6.02
C MET A 143 17.61 -8.77 5.84
N SER A 144 17.47 -9.30 4.61
CA SER A 144 17.71 -10.73 4.35
C SER A 144 19.17 -11.13 4.53
N ARG A 145 20.09 -10.16 4.58
CA ARG A 145 21.53 -10.36 4.81
C ARG A 145 21.95 -10.02 6.23
N GLY A 146 21.03 -9.61 7.10
CA GLY A 146 21.33 -9.30 8.50
C GLY A 146 22.13 -8.02 8.68
N VAL A 147 22.02 -7.06 7.75
CA VAL A 147 22.86 -5.84 7.74
C VAL A 147 22.73 -5.02 9.03
N ALA A 148 21.57 -5.04 9.70
CA ALA A 148 21.36 -4.37 10.97
C ALA A 148 20.90 -5.31 12.09
N TYR A 149 21.09 -6.62 11.92
CA TYR A 149 20.58 -7.62 12.86
C TYR A 149 21.05 -7.34 14.28
N ALA A 150 20.10 -7.26 15.21
CA ALA A 150 20.31 -6.84 16.59
C ALA A 150 19.64 -7.87 17.53
N PRO A 151 20.37 -8.88 18.01
CA PRO A 151 19.79 -10.00 18.76
C PRO A 151 19.07 -9.57 20.05
N ASP A 152 19.52 -8.49 20.68
CA ASP A 152 18.93 -7.98 21.92
C ASP A 152 17.77 -7.01 21.70
N MET A 153 17.41 -6.69 20.44
CA MET A 153 16.33 -5.76 20.14
C MET A 153 14.98 -6.40 20.50
N PRO A 154 14.18 -5.86 21.44
CA PRO A 154 12.85 -6.38 21.66
C PRO A 154 11.98 -6.14 20.41
N TRP A 155 11.26 -7.16 19.95
CA TRP A 155 10.43 -7.07 18.74
C TRP A 155 9.36 -5.96 18.83
N GLN A 156 8.92 -5.63 20.04
CA GLN A 156 7.99 -4.55 20.33
C GLN A 156 8.52 -3.18 19.89
N ALA A 157 9.84 -2.97 19.94
CA ALA A 157 10.45 -1.72 19.48
C ALA A 157 10.24 -1.51 17.97
N GLY A 158 10.13 -2.59 17.20
CA GLY A 158 9.79 -2.54 15.78
C GLY A 158 8.28 -2.52 15.51
N ALA A 159 7.50 -3.28 16.27
CA ALA A 159 6.06 -3.40 16.08
C ALA A 159 5.27 -2.15 16.53
N ALA A 160 5.66 -1.51 17.64
CA ALA A 160 4.91 -0.37 18.18
C ALA A 160 4.82 0.82 17.21
N PRO A 161 5.91 1.25 16.54
CA PRO A 161 5.84 2.28 15.51
C PRO A 161 4.87 1.95 14.37
N ILE A 162 4.76 0.69 13.97
CA ILE A 162 3.85 0.25 12.92
C ILE A 162 2.40 0.36 13.39
N ALA A 163 2.09 -0.15 14.59
CA ALA A 163 0.73 -0.06 15.14
C ALA A 163 0.27 1.40 15.28
N LEU A 164 1.14 2.27 15.81
CA LEU A 164 0.87 3.70 15.93
C LEU A 164 0.71 4.39 14.57
N THR A 165 1.58 4.07 13.61
CA THR A 165 1.49 4.62 12.25
C THR A 165 0.22 4.18 11.55
N SER A 166 -0.13 2.90 11.63
CA SER A 166 -1.34 2.35 11.01
C SER A 166 -2.60 3.00 11.59
N LEU A 167 -2.70 3.14 12.91
CA LEU A 167 -3.84 3.80 13.54
C LEU A 167 -3.90 5.29 13.20
N GLY A 168 -2.78 6.00 13.37
CA GLY A 168 -2.71 7.44 13.15
C GLY A 168 -2.96 7.84 11.70
N LEU A 169 -2.28 7.20 10.74
CA LEU A 169 -2.49 7.46 9.32
C LEU A 169 -3.85 6.93 8.84
N GLY A 170 -4.30 5.78 9.35
CA GLY A 170 -5.62 5.24 9.03
C GLY A 170 -6.73 6.23 9.38
N VAL A 171 -6.77 6.71 10.63
CA VAL A 171 -7.74 7.72 11.07
C VAL A 171 -7.60 9.00 10.26
N LYS A 172 -6.37 9.46 10.02
CA LYS A 172 -6.10 10.68 9.25
C LYS A 172 -6.69 10.60 7.85
N TYR A 173 -6.32 9.59 7.06
CA TYR A 173 -6.70 9.51 5.63
C TYR A 173 -8.17 9.16 5.44
N VAL A 174 -8.76 8.34 6.33
CA VAL A 174 -10.20 8.10 6.33
C VAL A 174 -10.97 9.38 6.62
N LYS A 175 -10.61 10.11 7.69
CA LYS A 175 -11.25 11.39 8.03
C LYS A 175 -11.09 12.39 6.89
N GLU A 176 -9.88 12.52 6.36
CA GLU A 176 -9.58 13.41 5.23
C GLU A 176 -10.46 13.10 4.01
N ALA A 177 -10.66 11.84 3.67
CA ALA A 177 -11.50 11.44 2.54
C ALA A 177 -12.99 11.72 2.75
N LEU A 178 -13.50 11.48 3.97
CA LEU A 178 -14.91 11.67 4.30
C LEU A 178 -15.30 13.15 4.43
N THR A 179 -14.36 14.00 4.83
CA THR A 179 -14.57 15.45 4.92
C THR A 179 -13.99 16.21 3.73
N TRP A 180 -13.71 15.52 2.61
CA TRP A 180 -13.11 16.13 1.43
C TRP A 180 -14.14 16.92 0.62
N GLU A 181 -13.96 18.23 0.54
CA GLU A 181 -14.76 19.12 -0.31
C GLU A 181 -14.01 19.41 -1.62
N GLU A 182 -14.70 19.14 -2.73
CA GLU A 182 -14.27 19.47 -4.09
C GLU A 182 -14.79 20.87 -4.40
N ASP A 183 -14.00 21.89 -4.05
CA ASP A 183 -14.25 23.30 -4.44
C ASP A 183 -13.88 23.54 -5.91
#